data_AF-A0A7Y3DDA3-F1
#
_entry.id   AF-A0A7Y3DDA3-F1
#
_cell.length_a   1.000
_cell.length_b   1.000
_cell.length_c   1.000
_cell.angle_alpha   90.00
_cell.angle_beta   90.00
_cell.angle_gamma   90.00
#
_symmetry.space_group_name_H-M   'P 1'
#
loop_
_entity.id
_entity.type
_entity.pdbx_description
1 polymer ?
#
loop_
_entity_poly.entity_id
_entity_poly.type
_entity_poly.pdbx_seq_one_letter_code
_entity_poly.pdbx_strand_id
1 'polypeptide(L)'
;MIWRAWCFVAGLAPGALAGIALAPGPNDPSPLWLQAGAPAGGLLLFLIAHFLNRRPQDEPDRGARFARAASAGLLALPALALVFLQLAPGPPVLLGIVIVFLTLAFFRAVRRRAPAGGVAGQLTSIFGVLALGTTALFLLSGLVATLRAEPPLRTEGNRKAVLDHDAGIETVALPVCEARAERVDVLHGAGAHPRLDGSGQHVWFDANGPEGRRQVHRLALATGEVACLTCDEPGNNRRPAPNREGSVVLFDTDRWATWRRPGNTELQLLNAAAAARGVPSRRITYSPGPDERALFAPAANTLAWSHGEGGRYRVVSGGLVSGHGSLQV
;
A
#
# COMPACT_ATOMS: atom_id res chain seq x y z
N MET A 1 -48.05 -5.75 -2.29
CA MET A 1 -46.99 -5.04 -1.53
C MET A 1 -45.69 -5.82 -1.45
N ILE A 2 -45.72 -7.14 -1.31
CA ILE A 2 -44.53 -8.01 -1.12
C ILE A 2 -43.41 -7.78 -2.15
N TRP A 3 -43.74 -7.67 -3.45
CA TRP A 3 -42.72 -7.48 -4.50
C TRP A 3 -41.94 -6.16 -4.37
N ARG A 4 -42.57 -5.10 -3.84
CA ARG A 4 -41.92 -3.79 -3.64
C ARG A 4 -40.88 -3.86 -2.54
N ALA A 5 -41.24 -4.50 -1.43
CA ALA A 5 -40.32 -4.76 -0.32
C ALA A 5 -39.13 -5.61 -0.79
N TRP A 6 -39.39 -6.63 -1.61
CA TRP A 6 -38.32 -7.45 -2.18
C TRP A 6 -37.38 -6.66 -3.09
N CYS A 7 -37.90 -5.80 -3.97
CA CYS A 7 -37.05 -4.93 -4.79
C CYS A 7 -36.16 -4.01 -3.95
N PHE A 8 -36.67 -3.49 -2.83
CA PHE A 8 -35.88 -2.69 -1.90
C PHE A 8 -34.76 -3.52 -1.27
N VAL A 9 -35.10 -4.69 -0.70
CA VAL A 9 -34.12 -5.58 -0.05
C VAL A 9 -33.04 -6.04 -1.03
N ALA A 10 -33.41 -6.45 -2.25
CA ALA A 10 -32.47 -6.89 -3.26
C ALA A 10 -31.55 -5.76 -3.78
N GLY A 11 -31.95 -4.50 -3.62
CA GLY A 11 -31.16 -3.33 -3.99
C GLY A 11 -30.15 -2.89 -2.92
N LEU A 12 -30.24 -3.40 -1.69
CA LEU A 12 -29.31 -3.05 -0.60
C LEU A 12 -27.87 -3.43 -0.92
N ALA A 13 -27.62 -4.66 -1.40
CA ALA A 13 -26.28 -5.13 -1.70
C ALA A 13 -25.62 -4.39 -2.89
N PRO A 14 -26.30 -4.17 -4.02
CA PRO A 14 -25.78 -3.30 -5.09
C PRO A 14 -25.48 -1.88 -4.61
N GLY A 15 -26.33 -1.32 -3.73
CA GLY A 15 -26.13 0.00 -3.15
C GLY A 15 -24.87 0.08 -2.28
N ALA A 16 -24.65 -0.91 -1.42
CA ALA A 16 -23.44 -1.03 -0.61
C ALA A 16 -22.18 -1.12 -1.50
N LEU A 17 -22.23 -1.96 -2.54
CA LEU A 17 -21.13 -2.10 -3.50
C LEU A 17 -20.85 -0.80 -4.25
N ALA A 18 -21.90 -0.05 -4.64
CA ALA A 18 -21.76 1.25 -5.26
C ALA A 18 -21.15 2.29 -4.32
N GLY A 19 -21.54 2.29 -3.04
CA GLY A 19 -20.94 3.15 -2.02
C GLY A 19 -19.43 2.92 -1.88
N ILE A 20 -18.99 1.66 -1.84
CA ILE A 20 -17.55 1.33 -1.82
C ILE A 20 -16.86 1.75 -3.13
N ALA A 21 -17.46 1.46 -4.28
CA ALA A 21 -16.85 1.74 -5.59
C ALA A 21 -16.70 3.23 -5.88
N LEU A 22 -17.51 4.09 -5.27
CA LEU A 22 -17.51 5.55 -5.44
C LEU A 22 -16.80 6.30 -4.29
N ALA A 23 -16.29 5.59 -3.28
CA ALA A 23 -15.61 6.23 -2.16
C ALA A 23 -14.33 6.95 -2.64
N PRO A 24 -14.04 8.16 -2.13
CA PRO A 24 -12.92 8.99 -2.60
C PRO A 24 -11.51 8.47 -2.24
N GLY A 25 -11.40 7.33 -1.56
CA GLY A 25 -10.13 6.73 -1.15
C GLY A 25 -10.11 5.21 -1.39
N PRO A 26 -9.09 4.66 -2.06
CA PRO A 26 -9.06 3.24 -2.45
C PRO A 26 -8.86 2.26 -1.27
N ASN A 27 -8.49 2.74 -0.08
CA ASN A 27 -8.00 1.89 1.01
C ASN A 27 -8.80 1.99 2.32
N ASP A 28 -9.88 2.77 2.36
CA ASP A 28 -10.64 2.95 3.61
C ASP A 28 -12.15 2.98 3.30
N PRO A 29 -12.81 1.80 3.26
CA PRO A 29 -14.26 1.73 3.11
C PRO A 29 -14.89 2.24 4.40
N SER A 30 -14.99 3.57 4.54
CA SER A 30 -15.58 4.14 5.74
C SER A 30 -16.99 3.58 5.91
N PRO A 31 -17.39 3.20 7.14
CA PRO A 31 -18.71 2.63 7.41
C PRO A 31 -19.85 3.49 6.87
N LEU A 32 -19.61 4.80 6.75
CA LEU A 32 -20.52 5.79 6.21
C LEU A 32 -20.97 5.48 4.77
N TRP A 33 -20.05 5.13 3.87
CA TRP A 33 -20.40 4.87 2.46
C TRP A 33 -21.21 3.58 2.29
N LEU A 34 -20.93 2.57 3.12
CA LEU A 34 -21.73 1.34 3.19
C LEU A 34 -23.14 1.61 3.73
N GLN A 35 -23.23 2.35 4.85
CA GLN A 35 -24.48 2.68 5.52
C GLN A 35 -25.38 3.59 4.69
N ALA A 36 -24.81 4.53 3.92
CA ALA A 36 -25.56 5.41 3.03
C ALA A 36 -25.88 4.74 1.69
N GLY A 37 -24.92 3.99 1.12
CA GLY A 37 -25.05 3.34 -0.18
C GLY A 37 -26.15 2.27 -0.20
N ALA A 38 -26.22 1.43 0.83
CA ALA A 38 -27.21 0.35 0.90
C ALA A 38 -28.68 0.84 0.79
N PRO A 39 -29.18 1.72 1.68
CA PRO A 39 -30.56 2.19 1.60
C PRO A 39 -30.81 3.00 0.32
N ALA A 40 -29.83 3.76 -0.19
CA ALA A 40 -29.95 4.47 -1.45
C ALA A 40 -30.14 3.52 -2.64
N GLY A 41 -29.37 2.43 -2.70
CA GLY A 41 -29.52 1.39 -3.74
C GLY A 41 -30.86 0.67 -3.64
N GLY A 42 -31.30 0.32 -2.43
CA GLY A 42 -32.62 -0.25 -2.18
C GLY A 42 -33.75 0.66 -2.67
N LEU A 43 -33.69 1.95 -2.31
CA LEU A 43 -34.67 2.95 -2.73
C LEU A 43 -34.68 3.13 -4.26
N LEU A 44 -33.51 3.23 -4.88
CA LEU A 44 -33.39 3.36 -6.33
C LEU A 44 -34.00 2.17 -7.07
N LEU A 45 -33.69 0.93 -6.65
CA LEU A 45 -34.24 -0.27 -7.29
C LEU A 45 -35.75 -0.37 -7.11
N PHE A 46 -36.26 0.00 -5.93
CA PHE A 46 -37.69 0.14 -5.69
C PHE A 46 -38.33 1.16 -6.64
N LEU A 47 -37.76 2.35 -6.80
CA LEU A 47 -38.30 3.41 -7.67
C LEU A 47 -38.30 2.99 -9.14
N ILE A 48 -37.23 2.35 -9.62
CA ILE A 48 -37.14 1.82 -10.98
C ILE A 48 -38.23 0.77 -11.20
N ALA A 49 -38.35 -0.22 -10.31
CA ALA A 49 -39.36 -1.26 -10.44
C ALA A 49 -40.79 -0.69 -10.36
N HIS A 50 -41.01 0.29 -9.47
CA HIS A 50 -42.29 0.98 -9.34
C HIS A 50 -42.66 1.73 -10.62
N PHE A 51 -41.73 2.49 -11.19
CA PHE A 51 -41.95 3.25 -12.42
C PHE A 51 -42.20 2.33 -13.63
N LEU A 52 -41.41 1.26 -13.77
CA LEU A 52 -41.58 0.27 -14.83
C LEU A 52 -42.90 -0.51 -14.71
N ASN A 53 -43.48 -0.57 -13.51
CA ASN A 53 -44.77 -1.17 -13.24
C ASN A 53 -45.96 -0.21 -13.44
N ARG A 54 -45.75 1.11 -13.65
CA ARG A 54 -46.85 2.08 -13.82
C ARG A 54 -47.63 1.94 -15.13
N ARG A 55 -47.20 1.11 -16.08
CA ARG A 55 -47.96 0.94 -17.34
C ARG A 55 -49.28 0.19 -17.07
N PRO A 56 -50.44 0.80 -17.41
CA PRO A 56 -51.78 0.38 -16.95
C PRO A 56 -52.37 -0.77 -17.77
N GLN A 57 -51.68 -1.91 -17.85
CA GLN A 57 -52.23 -3.13 -18.44
C GLN A 57 -52.13 -4.30 -17.46
N ASP A 58 -53.29 -4.63 -16.90
CA ASP A 58 -53.88 -5.83 -16.25
C ASP A 58 -53.10 -7.15 -16.10
N GLU A 59 -51.77 -7.17 -16.06
CA GLU A 59 -51.03 -8.39 -15.71
C GLU A 59 -50.77 -8.45 -14.19
N PRO A 60 -51.58 -9.20 -13.40
CA PRO A 60 -51.40 -9.33 -11.95
C PRO A 60 -50.00 -9.84 -11.57
N ASP A 61 -49.35 -10.60 -12.45
CA ASP A 61 -48.05 -11.22 -12.24
C ASP A 61 -46.85 -10.29 -12.49
N ARG A 62 -47.08 -9.09 -13.02
CA ARG A 62 -45.99 -8.19 -13.45
C ARG A 62 -45.08 -7.79 -12.29
N GLY A 63 -45.66 -7.52 -11.12
CA GLY A 63 -44.90 -7.21 -9.91
C GLY A 63 -44.00 -8.36 -9.48
N ALA A 64 -44.48 -9.61 -9.58
CA ALA A 64 -43.70 -10.80 -9.27
C ALA A 64 -42.53 -11.01 -10.25
N ARG A 65 -42.71 -10.69 -11.55
CA ARG A 65 -41.61 -10.70 -12.53
C ARG A 65 -40.52 -9.69 -12.19
N PHE A 66 -40.88 -8.48 -11.76
CA PHE A 66 -39.91 -7.48 -11.34
C PHE A 66 -39.19 -7.87 -10.04
N ALA A 67 -39.89 -8.48 -9.07
CA ALA A 67 -39.22 -9.04 -7.89
C ALA A 67 -38.21 -10.12 -8.27
N ARG A 68 -38.56 -11.02 -9.19
CA ARG A 68 -37.64 -12.05 -9.69
C ARG A 68 -36.43 -11.45 -10.42
N ALA A 69 -36.64 -10.40 -11.22
CA ALA A 69 -35.55 -9.67 -11.87
C ALA A 69 -34.65 -8.95 -10.86
N ALA A 70 -35.23 -8.37 -9.81
CA ALA A 70 -34.48 -7.71 -8.74
C ALA A 70 -33.55 -8.68 -8.00
N SER A 71 -33.87 -9.97 -7.93
CA SER A 71 -32.98 -10.99 -7.36
C SER A 71 -31.61 -11.08 -8.06
N ALA A 72 -31.47 -10.60 -9.31
CA ALA A 72 -30.16 -10.46 -9.95
C ALA A 72 -29.23 -9.52 -9.18
N GLY A 73 -29.77 -8.55 -8.43
CA GLY A 73 -29.01 -7.66 -7.55
C GLY A 73 -28.30 -8.38 -6.41
N LEU A 74 -28.76 -9.59 -6.02
CA LEU A 74 -28.08 -10.40 -5.01
C LEU A 74 -26.70 -10.91 -5.48
N LEU A 75 -26.38 -10.80 -6.77
CA LEU A 75 -25.01 -10.98 -7.29
C LEU A 75 -24.01 -10.02 -6.63
N ALA A 76 -24.47 -8.90 -6.07
CA ALA A 76 -23.63 -7.99 -5.32
C ALA A 76 -23.10 -8.59 -3.99
N LEU A 77 -23.73 -9.63 -3.42
CA LEU A 77 -23.25 -10.27 -2.20
C LEU A 77 -21.90 -10.98 -2.39
N PRO A 78 -21.73 -11.92 -3.35
CA PRO A 78 -20.43 -12.49 -3.61
C PRO A 78 -19.43 -11.45 -4.13
N ALA A 79 -19.86 -10.42 -4.86
CA ALA A 79 -18.99 -9.31 -5.24
C ALA A 79 -18.46 -8.53 -4.03
N LEU A 80 -19.31 -8.21 -3.04
CA LEU A 80 -18.89 -7.60 -1.79
C LEU A 80 -17.92 -8.49 -1.02
N ALA A 81 -18.17 -9.80 -0.99
CA ALA A 81 -17.23 -10.75 -0.38
C ALA A 81 -15.85 -10.71 -1.05
N LEU A 82 -15.77 -10.65 -2.38
CA LEU A 82 -14.50 -10.47 -3.09
C LEU A 82 -13.80 -9.16 -2.73
N VAL A 83 -14.56 -8.06 -2.60
CA VAL A 83 -14.01 -6.76 -2.16
C VAL A 83 -13.42 -6.85 -0.75
N PHE A 84 -14.13 -7.44 0.21
CA PHE A 84 -13.63 -7.60 1.58
C PHE A 84 -12.45 -8.56 1.69
N LEU A 85 -12.38 -9.57 0.82
CA LEU A 85 -11.23 -10.46 0.71
C LEU A 85 -10.07 -9.84 -0.09
N GLN A 86 -10.20 -8.58 -0.55
CA GLN A 86 -9.22 -7.88 -1.37
C GLN A 86 -8.84 -8.64 -2.65
N LEU A 87 -9.77 -9.43 -3.19
CA LEU A 87 -9.59 -10.19 -4.42
C LEU A 87 -9.93 -9.33 -5.63
N ALA A 88 -9.16 -9.49 -6.70
CA ALA A 88 -9.49 -8.89 -7.98
C ALA A 88 -10.78 -9.50 -8.56
N PRO A 89 -11.53 -8.81 -9.44
CA PRO A 89 -11.33 -7.44 -9.89
C PRO A 89 -11.81 -6.40 -8.86
N GLY A 90 -11.33 -5.15 -8.99
CA GLY A 90 -11.66 -4.08 -8.03
C GLY A 90 -13.15 -3.70 -8.01
N PRO A 91 -13.61 -2.98 -6.96
CA PRO A 91 -15.03 -2.67 -6.73
C PRO A 91 -15.77 -2.05 -7.94
N PRO A 92 -15.21 -1.10 -8.71
CA PRO A 92 -15.89 -0.51 -9.87
C PRO A 92 -16.23 -1.52 -10.96
N VAL A 93 -15.34 -2.50 -11.21
CA VAL A 93 -15.56 -3.55 -12.22
C VAL A 93 -16.66 -4.50 -11.77
N LEU A 94 -16.61 -4.93 -10.50
CA LEU A 94 -17.63 -5.78 -9.90
C LEU A 94 -19.01 -5.11 -9.93
N LEU A 95 -19.08 -3.82 -9.62
CA LEU A 95 -20.31 -3.04 -9.73
C LEU A 95 -20.83 -3.01 -11.17
N GLY A 96 -19.95 -2.79 -12.15
CA GLY A 96 -20.30 -2.82 -13.57
C GLY A 96 -20.95 -4.14 -13.99
N ILE A 97 -20.40 -5.28 -13.55
CA ILE A 97 -20.96 -6.61 -13.80
C ILE A 97 -22.37 -6.72 -13.20
N VAL A 98 -22.53 -6.35 -11.92
CA VAL A 98 -23.84 -6.39 -11.25
C VAL A 98 -24.88 -5.56 -11.98
N ILE A 99 -24.53 -4.33 -12.39
CA ILE A 99 -25.44 -3.44 -13.12
C ILE A 99 -25.86 -4.05 -14.46
N VAL A 100 -24.94 -4.63 -15.23
CA VAL A 100 -25.24 -5.26 -16.52
C VAL A 100 -26.24 -6.42 -16.33
N PHE A 101 -26.01 -7.31 -15.37
CA PHE A 101 -26.91 -8.43 -15.09
C PHE A 101 -28.29 -7.95 -14.63
N LEU A 102 -28.34 -6.95 -13.74
CA LEU A 102 -29.58 -6.35 -13.27
C LEU A 102 -30.38 -5.73 -14.44
N THR A 103 -29.73 -4.94 -15.30
CA THR A 103 -30.36 -4.32 -16.47
C THR A 103 -30.89 -5.37 -17.44
N LEU A 104 -30.13 -6.44 -17.72
CA LEU A 104 -30.58 -7.55 -18.57
C LEU A 104 -31.79 -8.29 -17.96
N ALA A 105 -31.79 -8.50 -16.64
CA ALA A 105 -32.90 -9.14 -15.95
C ALA A 105 -34.19 -8.29 -16.01
N PHE A 106 -34.09 -6.99 -15.75
CA PHE A 106 -35.22 -6.07 -15.86
C PHE A 106 -35.71 -5.94 -17.30
N PHE A 107 -34.81 -5.83 -18.27
CA PHE A 107 -35.17 -5.80 -19.69
C PHE A 107 -35.94 -7.06 -20.11
N ARG A 108 -35.50 -8.24 -19.66
CA ARG A 108 -36.23 -9.49 -19.89
C ARG A 108 -37.59 -9.51 -19.21
N ALA A 109 -37.70 -9.00 -17.97
CA ALA A 109 -38.97 -8.92 -17.25
C ALA A 109 -39.97 -7.95 -17.90
N VAL A 110 -39.48 -6.89 -18.56
CA VAL A 110 -40.30 -5.98 -19.36
C VAL A 110 -40.76 -6.63 -20.67
N ARG A 111 -39.90 -7.39 -21.35
CA ARG A 111 -40.20 -7.97 -22.67
C ARG A 111 -40.96 -9.30 -22.65
N ARG A 112 -40.76 -10.16 -21.65
CA ARG A 112 -41.36 -11.51 -21.62
C ARG A 112 -42.69 -11.50 -20.89
N ARG A 113 -43.74 -12.05 -21.53
CA ARG A 113 -45.07 -12.34 -20.94
C ARG A 113 -45.18 -13.77 -20.40
N ALA A 114 -44.10 -14.28 -19.80
CA ALA A 114 -44.16 -15.59 -19.15
C ALA A 114 -44.82 -15.45 -17.76
N PRO A 115 -45.59 -16.44 -17.30
CA PRO A 115 -46.13 -16.43 -15.94
C PRO A 115 -44.99 -16.33 -14.93
N ALA A 116 -45.19 -15.52 -13.90
CA ALA A 116 -44.26 -15.47 -12.78
C ALA A 116 -44.44 -16.78 -12.01
N GLY A 117 -43.60 -17.78 -12.30
CA GLY A 117 -43.58 -19.03 -11.52
C GLY A 117 -43.60 -18.70 -10.02
N GLY A 118 -44.37 -19.47 -9.24
CA GLY A 118 -44.63 -19.18 -7.82
C GLY A 118 -43.37 -19.15 -6.94
N VAL A 119 -43.54 -19.18 -5.62
CA VAL A 119 -42.43 -19.05 -4.64
C VAL A 119 -41.24 -19.97 -4.96
N ALA A 120 -41.48 -21.21 -5.38
CA ALA A 120 -40.43 -22.14 -5.82
C ALA A 120 -39.63 -21.63 -7.04
N GLY A 121 -40.28 -20.97 -7.99
CA GLY A 121 -39.64 -20.32 -9.14
C GLY A 121 -38.78 -19.12 -8.75
N GLN A 122 -39.16 -18.40 -7.70
CA GLN A 122 -38.37 -17.30 -7.15
C GLN A 122 -37.15 -17.82 -6.38
N LEU A 123 -37.31 -18.84 -5.54
CA LEU A 123 -36.21 -19.47 -4.80
C LEU A 123 -35.17 -20.08 -5.74
N THR A 124 -35.60 -20.86 -6.75
CA THR A 124 -34.69 -21.41 -7.77
C THR A 124 -33.94 -20.31 -8.53
N SER A 125 -34.59 -19.18 -8.80
CA SER A 125 -33.93 -18.01 -9.39
C SER A 125 -32.86 -17.41 -8.48
N ILE A 126 -33.14 -17.29 -7.17
CA ILE A 126 -32.19 -16.75 -6.19
C ILE A 126 -30.97 -17.67 -6.08
N PHE A 127 -31.19 -18.97 -5.84
CA PHE A 127 -30.11 -19.95 -5.73
C PHE A 127 -29.32 -20.07 -7.04
N GLY A 128 -29.99 -20.04 -8.19
CA GLY A 128 -29.33 -20.05 -9.49
C GLY A 128 -28.44 -18.82 -9.72
N VAL A 129 -28.92 -17.62 -9.40
CA VAL A 129 -28.13 -16.38 -9.50
C VAL A 129 -26.94 -16.42 -8.54
N LEU A 130 -27.13 -16.88 -7.31
CA LEU A 130 -26.05 -16.96 -6.32
C LEU A 130 -25.01 -18.01 -6.73
N ALA A 131 -25.42 -19.22 -7.09
CA ALA A 131 -24.49 -20.30 -7.43
C ALA A 131 -23.69 -19.99 -8.71
N LEU A 132 -24.38 -19.64 -9.80
CA LEU A 132 -23.72 -19.32 -11.07
C LEU A 132 -22.92 -18.02 -10.96
N GLY A 133 -23.47 -17.02 -10.29
CA GLY A 133 -22.83 -15.73 -10.07
C GLY A 133 -21.55 -15.84 -9.26
N THR A 134 -21.58 -16.57 -8.15
CA THR A 134 -20.40 -16.84 -7.32
C THR A 134 -19.35 -17.57 -8.13
N THR A 135 -19.72 -18.65 -8.83
CA THR A 135 -18.78 -19.43 -9.65
C THR A 135 -18.14 -18.56 -10.74
N ALA A 136 -18.93 -17.77 -11.47
CA ALA A 136 -18.42 -16.90 -12.53
C ALA A 136 -17.51 -15.79 -11.99
N LEU A 137 -17.86 -15.19 -10.85
CA LEU A 137 -17.04 -14.15 -10.22
C LEU A 137 -15.72 -14.72 -9.67
N PHE A 138 -15.73 -15.92 -9.08
CA PHE A 138 -14.49 -16.60 -8.66
C PHE A 138 -13.61 -16.99 -9.84
N LEU A 139 -14.18 -17.52 -10.93
CA LEU A 139 -13.42 -17.81 -12.15
C LEU A 139 -12.84 -16.55 -12.78
N LEU A 140 -13.61 -15.46 -12.82
CA LEU A 140 -13.13 -14.18 -13.31
C LEU A 140 -12.04 -13.60 -12.40
N SER A 141 -12.19 -13.73 -11.08
CA SER A 141 -11.18 -13.34 -10.09
C SER A 141 -9.88 -14.11 -10.32
N GLY A 142 -9.96 -15.44 -10.47
CA GLY A 142 -8.83 -16.29 -10.81
C GLY A 142 -8.19 -15.91 -12.15
N LEU A 143 -9.00 -15.64 -13.18
CA LEU A 143 -8.52 -15.20 -14.49
C LEU A 143 -7.85 -13.82 -14.43
N VAL A 144 -8.40 -12.87 -13.66
CA VAL A 144 -7.78 -11.56 -13.47
C VAL A 144 -6.50 -11.71 -12.66
N ALA A 145 -6.45 -12.63 -11.68
CA ALA A 145 -5.24 -12.93 -10.93
C ALA A 145 -4.16 -13.61 -11.81
N THR A 146 -4.54 -14.41 -12.81
CA THR A 146 -3.57 -14.97 -13.78
C THR A 146 -3.15 -13.96 -14.85
N LEU A 147 -4.03 -13.04 -15.26
CA LEU A 147 -3.72 -11.97 -16.22
C LEU A 147 -2.96 -10.80 -15.58
N ARG A 148 -3.19 -10.55 -14.28
CA ARG A 148 -2.41 -9.64 -13.43
C ARG A 148 -1.33 -10.37 -12.65
N ALA A 149 -1.10 -11.66 -12.92
CA ALA A 149 0.13 -12.28 -12.49
C ALA A 149 1.20 -11.40 -13.09
N GLU A 150 1.86 -10.63 -12.22
CA GLU A 150 3.01 -9.85 -12.61
C GLU A 150 3.89 -10.79 -13.45
N PRO A 151 4.43 -10.33 -14.60
CA PRO A 151 5.36 -11.16 -15.36
C PRO A 151 6.32 -11.76 -14.33
N PRO A 152 6.52 -13.10 -14.34
CA PRO A 152 7.21 -13.81 -13.27
C PRO A 152 8.37 -12.95 -12.84
N LEU A 153 8.30 -12.46 -11.58
CA LEU A 153 9.24 -11.51 -10.98
C LEU A 153 10.57 -11.71 -11.67
N ARG A 154 10.91 -10.76 -12.56
CA ARG A 154 12.08 -10.88 -13.43
C ARG A 154 13.22 -11.29 -12.53
N THR A 155 13.60 -12.55 -12.66
CA THR A 155 14.42 -13.28 -11.70
C THR A 155 15.86 -12.94 -12.04
N GLU A 156 16.20 -11.67 -11.93
CA GLU A 156 17.54 -11.15 -12.18
C GLU A 156 17.66 -9.84 -11.40
N GLY A 157 17.96 -10.01 -10.13
CA GLY A 157 18.19 -8.94 -9.18
C GLY A 157 18.37 -9.59 -7.84
N ASN A 158 19.57 -10.13 -7.62
CA ASN A 158 20.05 -10.60 -6.32
C ASN A 158 19.67 -9.57 -5.24
N ARG A 159 18.52 -9.76 -4.57
CA ARG A 159 18.12 -8.95 -3.43
C ARG A 159 18.95 -9.46 -2.26
N LYS A 160 20.15 -8.92 -2.12
CA LYS A 160 20.94 -9.03 -0.89
C LYS A 160 20.16 -8.29 0.18
N ALA A 161 19.55 -9.00 1.13
CA ALA A 161 19.04 -8.39 2.34
C ALA A 161 20.22 -8.25 3.30
N VAL A 162 20.47 -7.05 3.81
CA VAL A 162 21.44 -6.86 4.88
C VAL A 162 20.67 -6.72 6.19
N LEU A 163 20.78 -7.76 7.03
CA LEU A 163 20.18 -7.79 8.36
C LEU A 163 21.16 -7.13 9.34
N ASP A 164 20.77 -5.96 9.84
CA ASP A 164 21.42 -5.27 10.96
C ASP A 164 20.75 -5.77 12.23
N HIS A 165 21.33 -6.80 12.88
CA HIS A 165 20.76 -7.39 14.08
C HIS A 165 21.26 -6.64 15.31
N ASP A 166 20.51 -5.63 15.75
CA ASP A 166 20.66 -5.03 17.08
C ASP A 166 20.00 -6.00 18.09
N ALA A 167 20.82 -6.80 18.80
CA ALA A 167 20.42 -7.99 19.55
C ALA A 167 19.58 -7.75 20.83
N GLY A 168 18.98 -6.58 20.99
CA GLY A 168 18.36 -6.13 22.25
C GLY A 168 16.86 -5.83 22.22
N ILE A 169 16.16 -6.04 21.09
CA ILE A 169 14.74 -5.69 20.97
C ILE A 169 13.91 -6.94 20.69
N GLU A 170 12.93 -7.21 21.54
CA GLU A 170 11.93 -8.27 21.36
C GLU A 170 11.04 -7.94 20.15
N THR A 171 11.26 -8.62 19.03
CA THR A 171 10.47 -8.40 17.81
C THR A 171 9.24 -9.31 17.79
N VAL A 172 8.08 -8.75 17.45
CA VAL A 172 6.86 -9.51 17.15
C VAL A 172 7.16 -10.51 16.03
N ALA A 173 6.88 -11.79 16.27
CA ALA A 173 7.14 -12.85 15.29
C ALA A 173 6.38 -12.57 13.99
N LEU A 174 7.11 -12.23 12.93
CA LEU A 174 6.58 -12.26 11.57
C LEU A 174 6.13 -13.70 11.25
N PRO A 175 5.12 -13.91 10.38
CA PRO A 175 4.72 -15.25 9.93
C PRO A 175 5.96 -16.02 9.47
N VAL A 176 6.00 -17.32 9.78
CA VAL A 176 7.15 -18.21 9.56
C VAL A 176 7.54 -18.20 8.08
N CYS A 177 8.38 -17.25 7.69
CA CYS A 177 9.18 -17.33 6.50
C CYS A 177 10.39 -18.16 6.90
N GLU A 178 10.55 -19.36 6.33
CA GLU A 178 11.82 -20.08 6.37
C GLU A 178 12.83 -19.37 5.46
N ALA A 179 13.08 -18.08 5.70
CA ALA A 179 14.09 -17.31 5.01
C ALA A 179 15.45 -17.85 5.43
N ARG A 180 16.03 -18.71 4.59
CA ARG A 180 17.42 -19.15 4.73
C ARG A 180 18.27 -18.37 3.74
N ALA A 181 19.38 -17.82 4.22
CA ALA A 181 20.38 -17.25 3.33
C ALA A 181 20.95 -18.39 2.47
N GLU A 182 20.75 -18.31 1.15
CA GLU A 182 21.35 -19.26 0.20
C GLU A 182 22.88 -19.16 0.21
N ARG A 183 23.40 -17.95 0.44
CA ARG A 183 24.82 -17.64 0.49
C ARG A 183 25.09 -16.43 1.38
N VAL A 184 26.21 -16.46 2.11
CA VAL A 184 26.70 -15.34 2.93
C VAL A 184 28.14 -15.04 2.50
N ASP A 185 28.38 -13.82 2.04
CA ASP A 185 29.73 -13.32 1.73
C ASP A 185 30.06 -12.14 2.64
N VAL A 186 31.27 -12.10 3.18
CA VAL A 186 31.78 -10.93 3.91
C VAL A 186 32.29 -9.91 2.90
N LEU A 187 31.58 -8.80 2.76
CA LEU A 187 31.91 -7.75 1.80
C LEU A 187 33.04 -6.83 2.28
N HIS A 188 33.16 -6.63 3.60
CA HIS A 188 34.23 -5.82 4.21
C HIS A 188 34.41 -6.21 5.69
N GLY A 189 35.64 -6.51 6.12
CA GLY A 189 35.94 -7.12 7.43
C GLY A 189 35.76 -6.23 8.67
N ALA A 190 35.52 -4.92 8.49
CA ALA A 190 35.38 -3.95 9.58
C ALA A 190 34.22 -2.96 9.37
N GLY A 191 33.27 -3.29 8.49
CA GLY A 191 32.09 -2.45 8.24
C GLY A 191 30.99 -2.64 9.28
N ALA A 192 30.31 -1.56 9.64
CA ALA A 192 29.16 -1.53 10.53
C ALA A 192 27.99 -0.75 9.90
N HIS A 193 26.78 -1.00 10.43
CA HIS A 193 25.52 -0.37 10.02
C HIS A 193 25.31 -0.29 8.49
N PRO A 194 25.44 -1.43 7.79
CA PRO A 194 25.31 -1.45 6.34
C PRO A 194 23.90 -1.05 5.89
N ARG A 195 23.83 -0.30 4.79
CA ARG A 195 22.61 0.08 4.07
C ARG A 195 22.80 -0.05 2.57
N LEU A 196 21.80 -0.57 1.89
CA LEU A 196 21.74 -0.57 0.44
C LEU A 196 21.09 0.72 -0.05
N ASP A 197 21.58 1.26 -1.16
CA ASP A 197 20.80 2.24 -1.91
C ASP A 197 19.64 1.57 -2.67
N GLY A 198 18.73 2.37 -3.23
CA GLY A 198 17.56 1.86 -3.95
C GLY A 198 17.90 1.18 -5.29
N SER A 199 19.13 1.33 -5.80
CA SER A 199 19.61 0.62 -6.98
C SER A 199 20.10 -0.79 -6.66
N GLY A 200 20.45 -1.04 -5.40
CA GLY A 200 21.08 -2.29 -4.95
C GLY A 200 22.50 -2.49 -5.51
N GLN A 201 23.12 -1.46 -6.11
CA GLN A 201 24.47 -1.54 -6.67
C GLN A 201 25.55 -1.12 -5.67
N HIS A 202 25.18 -0.38 -4.62
CA HIS A 202 26.12 0.07 -3.61
C HIS A 202 25.67 -0.29 -2.20
N VAL A 203 26.64 -0.67 -1.38
CA VAL A 203 26.49 -0.80 0.07
C VAL A 203 27.19 0.37 0.72
N TRP A 204 26.45 1.08 1.55
CA TRP A 204 26.92 2.14 2.40
C TRP A 204 27.15 1.57 3.79
N PHE A 205 28.26 1.90 4.42
CA PHE A 205 28.60 1.40 5.75
C PHE A 205 29.54 2.38 6.44
N ASP A 206 29.64 2.31 7.76
CA ASP A 206 30.71 2.99 8.49
C ASP A 206 31.80 2.03 8.92
N ALA A 207 33.05 2.47 8.82
CA ALA A 207 34.24 1.73 9.21
C ALA A 207 35.31 2.70 9.71
N ASN A 208 36.40 2.21 10.28
CA ASN A 208 37.49 3.09 10.69
C ASN A 208 38.20 3.65 9.44
N GLY A 209 38.29 4.98 9.37
CA GLY A 209 39.12 5.68 8.39
C GLY A 209 40.60 5.69 8.78
N PRO A 210 41.46 6.36 7.99
CA PRO A 210 42.92 6.38 8.20
C PRO A 210 43.35 6.87 9.58
N GLU A 211 42.59 7.79 10.17
CA GLU A 211 42.86 8.36 11.50
C GLU A 211 42.23 7.56 12.65
N GLY A 212 41.70 6.35 12.38
CA GLY A 212 41.06 5.49 13.37
C GLY A 212 39.65 5.92 13.81
N ARG A 213 39.16 7.07 13.34
CA ARG A 213 37.77 7.52 13.52
C ARG A 213 36.82 6.72 12.63
N ARG A 214 35.58 6.55 13.06
CA ARG A 214 34.53 5.94 12.21
C ARG A 214 34.16 6.92 11.09
N GLN A 215 34.12 6.44 9.86
CA GLN A 215 33.84 7.21 8.65
C GLN A 215 32.85 6.47 7.76
N VAL A 216 32.13 7.21 6.94
CA VAL A 216 31.19 6.66 5.97
C VAL A 216 31.92 6.26 4.70
N HIS A 217 31.69 5.03 4.28
CA HIS A 217 32.21 4.43 3.06
C HIS A 217 31.08 3.98 2.15
N ARG A 218 31.39 3.87 0.86
CA ARG A 218 30.52 3.32 -0.19
C ARG A 218 31.28 2.24 -0.94
N LEU A 219 30.75 1.03 -0.92
CA LEU A 219 31.23 -0.14 -1.67
C LEU A 219 30.41 -0.31 -2.94
N ALA A 220 31.05 -0.34 -4.10
CA ALA A 220 30.44 -0.77 -5.36
C ALA A 220 30.42 -2.30 -5.43
N LEU A 221 29.23 -2.90 -5.46
CA LEU A 221 29.08 -4.36 -5.41
C LEU A 221 29.59 -5.08 -6.65
N ALA A 222 29.58 -4.39 -7.81
CA ALA A 222 30.05 -4.97 -9.07
C ALA A 222 31.58 -5.10 -9.14
N THR A 223 32.31 -4.14 -8.55
CA THR A 223 33.78 -4.06 -8.65
C THR A 223 34.50 -4.42 -7.35
N GLY A 224 33.81 -4.36 -6.21
CA GLY A 224 34.43 -4.46 -4.89
C GLY A 224 35.14 -3.18 -4.45
N GLU A 225 35.06 -2.10 -5.23
CA GLU A 225 35.73 -0.84 -4.92
C GLU A 225 35.08 -0.14 -3.73
N VAL A 226 35.90 0.30 -2.77
CA VAL A 226 35.47 1.05 -1.57
C VAL A 226 35.97 2.48 -1.65
N ALA A 227 35.03 3.43 -1.67
CA ALA A 227 35.31 4.85 -1.54
C ALA A 227 35.01 5.33 -0.11
N CYS A 228 35.94 6.05 0.52
CA CYS A 228 35.66 6.77 1.75
C CYS A 228 35.10 8.17 1.43
N LEU A 229 33.96 8.52 1.99
CA LEU A 229 33.27 9.76 1.65
C LEU A 229 33.43 10.85 2.71
N THR A 230 33.74 10.48 3.95
CA THR A 230 33.88 11.43 5.05
C THR A 230 35.27 11.38 5.68
N CYS A 231 36.27 10.75 5.06
CA CYS A 231 37.61 10.60 5.65
C CYS A 231 38.28 11.93 6.03
N ASP A 232 38.00 12.99 5.27
CA ASP A 232 38.50 14.34 5.52
C ASP A 232 37.59 15.16 6.45
N GLU A 233 36.49 14.56 6.93
CA GLU A 233 35.57 15.22 7.84
C GLU A 233 35.86 14.88 9.31
N PRO A 234 35.64 15.84 10.23
CA PRO A 234 35.86 15.61 11.65
C PRO A 234 34.78 14.71 12.27
N GLY A 235 35.12 14.16 13.44
CA GLY A 235 34.24 13.31 14.24
C GLY A 235 34.12 11.87 13.73
N ASN A 236 33.35 11.08 14.48
CA ASN A 236 32.90 9.75 14.11
C ASN A 236 31.61 9.88 13.31
N ASN A 237 31.71 9.65 12.01
CA ASN A 237 30.60 9.70 11.07
C ASN A 237 30.06 8.26 10.88
N ARG A 238 28.82 8.01 11.29
CA ARG A 238 28.27 6.65 11.47
C ARG A 238 26.86 6.51 10.90
N ARG A 239 26.41 5.25 10.79
CA ARG A 239 25.04 4.84 10.42
C ARG A 239 24.55 5.55 9.16
N PRO A 240 25.26 5.36 8.03
CA PRO A 240 24.88 6.01 6.80
C PRO A 240 23.47 5.58 6.37
N ALA A 241 22.65 6.53 5.96
CA ALA A 241 21.33 6.33 5.41
C ALA A 241 21.28 6.98 4.03
N PRO A 242 21.59 6.24 2.95
CA PRO A 242 21.52 6.77 1.59
C PRO A 242 20.06 7.02 1.17
N ASN A 243 19.85 7.99 0.28
CA ASN A 243 18.58 8.11 -0.43
C ASN A 243 18.40 6.96 -1.44
N ARG A 244 17.21 6.89 -2.04
CA ARG A 244 16.87 5.84 -3.01
C ARG A 244 17.81 5.84 -4.21
N GLU A 245 18.23 7.02 -4.65
CA GLU A 245 19.11 7.20 -5.82
C GLU A 245 20.59 6.92 -5.48
N GLY A 246 20.95 6.81 -4.20
CA GLY A 246 22.35 6.71 -3.76
C GLY A 246 23.20 7.94 -4.10
N SER A 247 22.56 9.08 -4.39
CA SER A 247 23.23 10.35 -4.72
C SER A 247 23.57 11.15 -3.46
N VAL A 248 22.82 10.93 -2.38
CA VAL A 248 22.95 11.66 -1.11
C VAL A 248 22.89 10.67 0.06
N VAL A 249 23.65 10.95 1.11
CA VAL A 249 23.67 10.16 2.33
C VAL A 249 23.45 11.04 3.55
N LEU A 250 22.63 10.55 4.48
CA LEU A 250 22.53 11.06 5.85
C LEU A 250 23.43 10.26 6.76
N PHE A 251 24.01 10.88 7.78
CA PHE A 251 24.78 10.17 8.81
C PHE A 251 24.76 10.95 10.12
N ASP A 252 24.95 10.24 11.24
CA ASP A 252 25.20 10.89 12.54
C ASP A 252 26.69 11.17 12.72
N THR A 253 27.00 12.31 13.35
CA THR A 253 28.37 12.71 13.70
C THR A 253 28.45 13.22 15.12
N ASP A 254 29.51 12.83 15.84
CA ASP A 254 29.82 13.33 17.18
C ASP A 254 30.84 14.49 17.16
N ARG A 255 31.08 15.14 16.01
CA ARG A 255 32.13 16.18 15.88
C ARG A 255 31.94 17.40 16.79
N TRP A 256 30.75 17.56 17.39
CA TRP A 256 30.44 18.59 18.39
C TRP A 256 30.20 18.03 19.79
N ALA A 257 30.50 16.76 20.01
CA ALA A 257 30.51 16.17 21.34
C ALA A 257 31.63 16.79 22.18
N THR A 258 31.32 17.04 23.44
CA THR A 258 32.28 17.56 24.43
C THR A 258 32.18 16.72 25.68
N TRP A 259 33.15 16.82 26.59
CA TRP A 259 33.08 16.12 27.87
C TRP A 259 31.83 16.47 28.70
N ARG A 260 31.27 17.69 28.54
CA ARG A 260 30.01 18.11 29.19
C ARG A 260 28.76 17.56 28.50
N ARG A 261 28.89 17.22 27.22
CA ARG A 261 27.80 16.75 26.35
C ARG A 261 28.32 15.62 25.46
N PRO A 262 28.66 14.45 26.04
CA PRO A 262 29.30 13.37 25.29
C PRO A 262 28.35 12.70 24.29
N GLY A 263 27.03 12.80 24.51
CA GLY A 263 26.02 12.29 23.59
C GLY A 263 25.56 13.30 22.53
N ASN A 264 26.27 14.42 22.32
CA ASN A 264 25.86 15.39 21.31
C ASN A 264 26.20 14.84 19.90
N THR A 265 25.20 14.27 19.24
CA THR A 265 25.27 13.67 17.91
C THR A 265 24.38 14.44 16.95
N GLU A 266 24.93 14.94 15.85
CA GLU A 266 24.17 15.73 14.89
C GLU A 266 24.04 14.99 13.56
N LEU A 267 22.97 15.28 12.83
CA LEU A 267 22.79 14.70 11.50
C LEU A 267 23.40 15.61 10.44
N GLN A 268 24.11 14.97 9.52
CA GLN A 268 24.74 15.58 8.36
C GLN A 268 24.15 14.98 7.09
N LEU A 269 24.14 15.79 6.03
CA LEU A 269 23.77 15.42 4.68
C LEU A 269 24.96 15.65 3.76
N LEU A 270 25.33 14.64 2.99
CA LEU A 270 26.45 14.69 2.04
C LEU A 270 26.00 14.20 0.68
N ASN A 271 26.28 14.99 -0.36
CA ASN A 271 26.13 14.55 -1.74
C ASN A 271 27.40 13.80 -2.18
N ALA A 272 27.24 12.55 -2.63
CA ALA A 272 28.36 11.66 -2.92
C ALA A 272 29.28 12.18 -4.03
N ALA A 273 28.69 12.76 -5.08
CA ALA A 273 29.45 13.35 -6.19
C ALA A 273 30.13 14.66 -5.79
N ALA A 274 29.53 15.42 -4.87
CA ALA A 274 30.14 16.62 -4.32
C ALA A 274 31.30 16.29 -3.37
N ALA A 275 31.16 15.24 -2.55
CA ALA A 275 32.21 14.73 -1.66
C ALA A 275 33.49 14.37 -2.43
N ALA A 276 33.34 13.71 -3.59
CA ALA A 276 34.46 13.39 -4.48
C ALA A 276 35.22 14.64 -5.00
N ARG A 277 34.60 15.83 -4.90
CA ARG A 277 35.21 17.12 -5.24
C ARG A 277 35.64 17.92 -3.99
N GLY A 278 35.66 17.29 -2.82
CA GLY A 278 36.01 17.93 -1.54
C GLY A 278 34.94 18.87 -0.98
N VAL A 279 33.68 18.77 -1.44
CA VAL A 279 32.58 19.56 -0.85
C VAL A 279 32.13 18.87 0.44
N PRO A 280 32.20 19.56 1.60
CA PRO A 280 31.87 18.96 2.89
C PRO A 280 30.37 18.74 3.07
N SER A 281 30.01 17.89 4.04
CA SER A 281 28.65 17.68 4.49
C SER A 281 28.02 18.95 5.07
N ARG A 282 26.69 18.95 5.12
CA ARG A 282 25.91 20.03 5.73
C ARG A 282 25.06 19.50 6.88
N ARG A 283 25.06 20.25 7.98
CA ARG A 283 24.20 19.99 9.12
C ARG A 283 22.72 20.16 8.73
N ILE A 284 21.89 19.22 9.15
CA ILE A 284 20.44 19.30 8.94
C ILE A 284 19.65 19.50 10.24
N THR A 285 20.23 19.22 11.41
CA THR A 285 19.52 19.39 12.69
C THR A 285 19.49 20.87 13.07
N TYR A 286 18.34 21.35 13.55
CA TYR A 286 18.14 22.76 13.88
C TYR A 286 18.76 23.16 15.22
N SER A 287 19.02 22.20 16.12
CA SER A 287 19.63 22.44 17.43
C SER A 287 20.60 21.30 17.77
N PRO A 288 21.73 21.58 18.45
CA PRO A 288 22.60 20.52 18.94
C PRO A 288 21.84 19.63 19.92
N GLY A 289 21.95 18.32 19.74
CA GLY A 289 21.26 17.32 20.56
C GLY A 289 21.78 15.93 20.23
N PRO A 290 21.26 14.88 20.86
CA PRO A 290 21.51 13.49 20.49
C PRO A 290 20.57 13.06 19.34
N ASP A 291 20.80 13.59 18.15
CA ASP A 291 20.06 13.25 16.92
C ASP A 291 20.74 12.09 16.17
N GLU A 292 20.04 10.96 16.04
CA GLU A 292 20.62 9.72 15.51
C GLU A 292 19.64 8.94 14.62
N ARG A 293 20.17 7.93 13.90
CA ARG A 293 19.39 6.93 13.16
C ARG A 293 18.44 7.58 12.13
N ALA A 294 18.97 8.50 11.36
CA ALA A 294 18.20 9.17 10.32
C ALA A 294 17.80 8.20 9.20
N LEU A 295 16.68 8.49 8.56
CA LEU A 295 16.19 7.77 7.39
C LEU A 295 15.43 8.72 6.46
N PHE A 296 15.58 8.48 5.16
CA PHE A 296 14.73 9.10 4.14
C PHE A 296 13.35 8.45 4.17
N ALA A 297 12.30 9.26 4.21
CA ALA A 297 10.95 8.79 4.02
C ALA A 297 10.69 8.51 2.53
N PRO A 298 9.61 7.80 2.17
CA PRO A 298 9.26 7.53 0.76
C PRO A 298 9.05 8.78 -0.09
N ALA A 299 8.71 9.93 0.53
CA ALA A 299 8.58 11.20 -0.16
C ALA A 299 9.95 11.86 -0.36
N ALA A 300 10.19 12.41 -1.55
CA ALA A 300 11.51 12.85 -2.04
C ALA A 300 12.27 13.86 -1.15
N ASN A 301 11.59 14.55 -0.23
CA ASN A 301 12.18 15.60 0.61
C ASN A 301 11.84 15.44 2.09
N THR A 302 11.39 14.27 2.53
CA THR A 302 10.99 14.06 3.93
C THR A 302 11.99 13.15 4.62
N LEU A 303 12.41 13.55 5.80
CA LEU A 303 13.36 12.83 6.66
C LEU A 303 12.69 12.52 7.99
N ALA A 304 13.11 11.42 8.60
CA ALA A 304 12.80 11.12 10.00
C ALA A 304 14.07 10.72 10.75
N TRP A 305 14.11 11.02 12.04
CA TRP A 305 15.21 10.63 12.92
C TRP A 305 14.79 10.50 14.38
N SER A 306 15.66 9.92 15.20
CA SER A 306 15.47 9.82 16.64
C SER A 306 16.21 10.96 17.33
N HIS A 307 15.55 11.62 18.27
CA HIS A 307 16.15 12.62 19.14
C HIS A 307 16.07 12.16 20.60
N GLY A 308 17.22 12.04 21.26
CA GLY A 308 17.29 11.73 22.68
C GLY A 308 17.06 12.94 23.59
N GLU A 309 16.32 12.78 24.68
CA GLU A 309 16.16 13.82 25.71
C GLU A 309 15.94 13.15 27.07
N GLY A 310 16.88 13.32 28.01
CA GLY A 310 16.75 12.79 29.37
C GLY A 310 16.57 11.26 29.46
N GLY A 311 17.25 10.50 28.60
CA GLY A 311 17.12 9.04 28.54
C GLY A 311 15.86 8.53 27.82
N ARG A 312 15.06 9.44 27.26
CA ARG A 312 13.93 9.11 26.37
C ARG A 312 14.28 9.44 24.93
N TYR A 313 13.55 8.85 23.99
CA TYR A 313 13.67 9.16 22.57
C TYR A 313 12.34 9.70 22.04
N ARG A 314 12.41 10.71 21.16
CA ARG A 314 11.29 11.16 20.34
C ARG A 314 11.61 10.94 18.86
N VAL A 315 10.59 10.66 18.07
CA VAL A 315 10.71 10.61 16.61
C VAL A 315 10.46 12.02 16.08
N VAL A 316 11.42 12.54 15.32
CA VAL A 316 11.32 13.83 14.65
C VAL A 316 11.17 13.61 13.16
N SER A 317 10.29 14.38 12.52
CA SER A 317 10.11 14.40 11.07
C SER A 317 10.34 15.82 10.56
N GLY A 318 11.04 15.95 9.44
CA GLY A 318 11.40 17.23 8.85
C GLY A 318 11.43 17.19 7.33
N GLY A 319 11.17 18.32 6.70
CA GLY A 319 11.31 18.50 5.26
C GLY A 319 12.65 19.14 4.90
N LEU A 320 13.31 18.66 3.85
CA LEU A 320 14.41 19.37 3.21
C LEU A 320 13.82 20.47 2.32
N VAL A 321 14.02 21.73 2.72
CA VAL A 321 13.65 22.89 1.89
C VAL A 321 14.91 23.33 1.14
N SER A 322 14.90 23.20 -0.19
CA SER A 322 15.97 23.72 -1.04
C SER A 322 15.88 25.25 -1.12
N GLY A 323 16.53 25.95 -0.19
CA GLY A 323 16.83 27.38 -0.31
C GLY A 323 18.15 27.61 -1.07
N HIS A 324 18.24 28.69 -1.85
CA HIS A 324 19.35 29.08 -2.72
C HIS A 324 20.74 28.55 -2.31
N GLY A 325 21.14 27.40 -2.89
CA GLY A 325 22.44 26.80 -2.60
C GLY A 325 22.43 25.27 -2.63
N SER A 326 22.21 24.70 -3.81
CA SER A 326 22.62 23.34 -4.22
C SER A 326 22.19 22.17 -3.31
N LEU A 327 20.89 21.87 -3.31
CA LEU A 327 20.40 20.49 -3.23
C LEU A 327 19.52 20.28 -4.46
N GLN A 328 20.13 19.89 -5.57
CA GLN A 328 19.38 19.24 -6.65
C GLN A 328 19.25 17.79 -6.21
N VAL A 329 18.05 17.42 -5.76
CA VAL A 329 17.61 16.03 -5.59
C VAL A 329 17.26 15.49 -6.95
#